data_AF-A0A1H1I9R2-F1
#
_entry.id   AF-A0A1H1I9R2-F1
#
_cell.length_a   1.000
_cell.length_b   1.000
_cell.length_c   1.000
_cell.angle_alpha   90.00
_cell.angle_beta   90.00
_cell.angle_gamma   90.00
#
_symmetry.space_group_name_H-M   'P 1'
#
loop_
_entity.id
_entity.type
_entity.pdbx_description
1 polymer ?
#
loop_
_entity_poly.entity_id
_entity_poly.type
_entity_poly.pdbx_seq_one_letter_code
_entity_poly.pdbx_strand_id
1 'polypeptide(L)'
;MKIVSRVGLGALLVAVSIGSALAQTTAQSSDPSAPKTRAQVRADLIEWRAAGYDPLDWIDYPQNAQRAGRIVAARRAQQGGAMMTQ
;
A
#
# COMPACT_ATOMS: atom_id res chain seq x y z
N MET A 1 -32.33 15.11 -33.18
CA MET A 1 -32.27 15.36 -31.72
C MET A 1 -32.34 13.99 -31.04
N LYS A 2 -31.25 13.42 -30.53
CA LYS A 2 -30.82 13.54 -29.13
C LYS A 2 -29.37 13.05 -29.05
N ILE A 3 -28.42 13.95 -29.27
CA ILE A 3 -26.99 13.72 -29.03
C ILE A 3 -26.68 14.45 -27.74
N VAL A 4 -26.87 13.79 -26.60
CA VAL A 4 -26.37 14.24 -25.30
C VAL A 4 -26.18 13.03 -24.40
N SER A 5 -25.12 13.09 -23.60
CA SER A 5 -24.79 12.16 -22.51
C SER A 5 -23.81 11.03 -22.83
N ARG A 6 -22.60 11.39 -23.29
CA ARG A 6 -21.38 10.59 -23.05
C ARG A 6 -20.18 11.41 -22.54
N VAL A 7 -20.38 12.70 -22.25
CA VAL A 7 -19.30 13.61 -21.82
C VAL A 7 -19.31 13.85 -20.30
N GLY A 8 -20.37 13.45 -19.59
CA GLY A 8 -20.53 13.71 -18.14
C GLY A 8 -19.84 12.71 -17.20
N LEU A 9 -19.43 11.53 -17.66
CA LEU A 9 -18.87 10.47 -16.79
C LEU A 9 -17.35 10.25 -16.94
N GLY A 10 -16.67 11.10 -17.73
CA GLY A 10 -15.21 11.04 -17.89
C GLY A 10 -14.44 12.06 -17.04
N ALA A 11 -15.11 13.12 -16.57
CA ALA A 11 -14.44 14.28 -15.96
C ALA A 11 -14.32 14.22 -14.43
N LEU A 12 -14.93 13.23 -13.75
CA LEU A 12 -14.92 13.13 -12.28
C LEU A 12 -13.91 12.12 -11.73
N LEU A 13 -13.23 11.34 -12.58
CA LEU A 13 -12.27 10.30 -12.16
C LEU A 13 -10.79 10.71 -12.30
N VAL A 14 -10.49 11.93 -12.77
CA VAL A 14 -9.10 12.38 -13.00
C VAL A 14 -8.56 13.30 -11.89
N ALA A 15 -9.38 13.67 -10.90
CA ALA A 15 -9.00 14.68 -9.90
C ALA A 15 -8.43 14.12 -8.57
N VAL A 16 -8.25 12.80 -8.42
CA VAL A 16 -7.67 12.18 -7.20
C VAL A 16 -6.41 11.39 -7.56
N SER A 17 -5.44 12.05 -8.19
CA SER A 17 -4.19 11.38 -8.59
C SER A 17 -2.92 12.18 -8.29
N ILE A 18 -3.01 13.26 -7.51
CA ILE A 18 -1.86 14.13 -7.26
C ILE A 18 -1.71 14.34 -5.75
N GLY A 19 -1.03 13.42 -5.08
CA GLY A 19 -0.78 13.53 -3.64
C GLY A 19 0.11 12.46 -3.02
N SER A 20 0.92 11.74 -3.78
CA SER A 20 1.88 10.76 -3.21
C SER A 20 3.25 10.81 -3.89
N ALA A 21 3.60 11.95 -4.49
CA ALA A 21 4.99 12.20 -4.86
C ALA A 21 5.70 12.77 -3.63
N LEU A 22 6.85 12.18 -3.29
CA LEU A 22 7.80 12.56 -2.24
C LEU A 22 7.61 11.86 -0.89
N ALA A 23 7.99 10.59 -0.82
CA ALA A 23 8.93 10.17 0.21
C ALA A 23 9.55 8.80 -0.15
N GLN A 24 10.85 8.84 -0.43
CA GLN A 24 11.81 7.75 -0.23
C GLN A 24 11.95 6.74 -1.38
N THR A 25 12.72 7.15 -2.41
CA THR A 25 13.69 6.23 -3.02
C THR A 25 14.73 5.85 -1.95
N THR A 26 14.34 5.11 -0.92
CA THR A 26 15.32 4.25 -0.26
C THR A 26 15.59 3.19 -1.29
N ALA A 27 16.81 3.13 -1.84
CA ALA A 27 17.26 1.94 -2.56
C ALA A 27 17.00 0.76 -1.63
N GLN A 28 15.89 0.06 -1.83
CA GLN A 28 15.57 -1.11 -1.04
C GLN A 28 16.62 -2.12 -1.44
N SER A 29 17.51 -2.46 -0.49
CA SER A 29 18.30 -3.65 -0.64
C SER A 29 17.32 -4.78 -0.94
N SER A 30 17.43 -5.39 -2.13
CA SER A 30 16.61 -6.53 -2.51
C SER A 30 17.00 -7.80 -1.75
N ASP A 31 18.02 -7.73 -0.90
CA ASP A 31 18.31 -8.79 0.06
C ASP A 31 17.26 -8.75 1.19
N PRO A 32 16.36 -9.75 1.28
CA PRO A 32 15.38 -9.83 2.36
C PRO A 32 16.03 -10.01 3.75
N SER A 33 17.32 -10.34 3.80
CA SER A 33 18.11 -10.52 5.02
C SER A 33 18.82 -9.24 5.46
N ALA A 34 18.81 -8.18 4.63
CA ALA A 34 19.47 -6.93 4.98
C ALA A 34 18.79 -6.27 6.21
N PRO A 35 19.56 -5.77 7.19
CA PRO A 35 19.01 -5.05 8.33
C PRO A 35 18.17 -3.85 7.89
N LYS A 36 16.98 -3.70 8.48
CA LYS A 36 16.12 -2.55 8.22
C LYS A 36 16.59 -1.32 8.98
N THR A 37 16.56 -0.17 8.32
CA THR A 37 16.72 1.13 8.99
C THR A 37 15.51 1.43 9.88
N ARG A 38 15.68 2.32 10.86
CA ARG A 38 14.56 2.75 11.72
C ARG A 38 13.41 3.38 10.93
N ALA A 39 13.72 4.09 9.84
CA ALA A 39 12.73 4.65 8.94
C ALA A 39 11.91 3.56 8.24
N GLN A 40 12.58 2.52 7.71
CA GLN A 40 11.91 1.38 7.08
C GLN A 40 11.02 0.61 8.07
N VAL A 41 11.49 0.36 9.29
CA VAL A 41 10.66 -0.30 10.32
C VAL A 41 9.41 0.50 10.66
N ARG A 42 9.51 1.84 10.73
CA ARG A 42 8.35 2.71 10.96
C ARG A 42 7.38 2.67 9.77
N ALA A 43 7.90 2.69 8.55
CA ALA A 43 7.08 2.58 7.34
C ALA A 43 6.34 1.23 7.29
N ASP A 44 7.04 0.12 7.59
CA ASP A 44 6.41 -1.20 7.71
C ASP A 44 5.31 -1.18 8.78
N LEU A 45 5.57 -0.64 9.97
CA LEU A 45 4.57 -0.62 11.03
C LEU A 45 3.31 0.16 10.64
N ILE A 46 3.46 1.27 9.92
CA ILE A 46 2.32 2.05 9.39
C ILE A 46 1.50 1.19 8.42
N GLU A 47 2.15 0.46 7.51
CA GLU A 47 1.48 -0.43 6.55
C GLU A 47 0.71 -1.55 7.27
N TRP A 48 1.32 -2.15 8.29
CA TRP A 48 0.71 -3.22 9.09
C TRP A 48 -0.48 -2.72 9.90
N ARG A 49 -0.39 -1.52 10.51
CA ARG A 49 -1.53 -0.89 11.20
C ARG A 49 -2.67 -0.57 10.22
N ALA A 50 -2.36 -0.10 9.02
CA ALA A 50 -3.34 0.09 7.96
C ALA A 50 -3.93 -1.24 7.41
N ALA A 51 -3.33 -2.38 7.76
CA ALA A 51 -3.86 -3.71 7.50
C ALA A 51 -4.65 -4.29 8.71
N GLY A 52 -4.81 -3.51 9.78
CA GLY A 52 -5.55 -3.90 10.98
C GLY A 52 -4.71 -4.61 12.05
N TYR A 53 -3.37 -4.55 11.97
CA TYR A 53 -2.52 -5.04 13.07
C TYR A 53 -2.52 -4.06 14.24
N ASP A 54 -2.91 -4.55 15.42
CA ASP A 54 -2.71 -3.86 16.69
C ASP A 54 -1.73 -4.66 17.56
N PRO A 55 -0.52 -4.14 17.86
CA PRO A 55 0.44 -4.83 18.73
C PRO A 55 0.01 -4.94 20.19
N LEU A 56 -1.04 -4.21 20.62
CA LEU A 56 -1.59 -4.30 21.97
C LEU A 56 -2.77 -5.28 22.06
N ASP A 57 -3.23 -5.82 20.93
CA ASP A 57 -4.25 -6.85 20.90
C ASP A 57 -3.60 -8.23 21.06
N TRP A 58 -3.39 -8.60 22.31
CA TRP A 58 -2.84 -9.90 22.70
C TRP A 58 -3.91 -10.99 22.78
N ILE A 59 -5.20 -10.62 22.76
CA ILE A 59 -6.33 -11.55 22.84
C ILE A 59 -6.45 -12.34 21.54
N ASP A 60 -6.40 -11.65 20.40
CA ASP A 60 -6.50 -12.27 19.07
C ASP A 60 -5.13 -12.60 18.45
N TYR A 61 -4.07 -12.61 19.26
CA TYR A 61 -2.75 -13.02 18.81
C TYR A 61 -2.65 -14.56 18.76
N PRO A 62 -2.11 -15.18 17.68
CA PRO A 62 -1.42 -14.56 16.54
C PRO A 62 -2.31 -14.24 15.32
N GLN A 63 -3.62 -14.47 15.39
CA GLN A 63 -4.54 -14.38 14.25
C GLN A 63 -4.59 -12.96 13.67
N ASN A 64 -4.54 -11.92 14.50
CA ASN A 64 -4.48 -10.53 14.06
C ASN A 64 -3.24 -10.23 13.19
N ALA A 65 -2.07 -10.69 13.63
CA ALA A 65 -0.80 -10.54 12.93
C ALA A 65 -0.78 -11.32 11.62
N GLN A 66 -1.27 -12.58 11.62
CA GLN A 66 -1.36 -13.40 10.41
C GLN A 66 -2.32 -12.79 9.38
N ARG A 67 -3.48 -12.28 9.82
CA ARG A 67 -4.44 -11.59 8.94
C ARG A 67 -3.80 -10.36 8.30
N ALA A 68 -3.21 -9.47 9.10
CA ALA A 68 -2.56 -8.27 8.60
C ALA A 68 -1.40 -8.62 7.65
N GLY A 69 -0.60 -9.64 7.97
CA GLY A 69 0.51 -10.12 7.14
C GLY A 69 0.06 -10.55 5.74
N ARG A 70 -1.06 -11.29 5.62
CA ARG A 70 -1.63 -11.66 4.32
C ARG A 70 -2.04 -10.44 3.49
N ILE A 71 -2.63 -9.44 4.14
CA ILE A 71 -3.06 -8.20 3.46
C ILE A 71 -1.84 -7.41 2.99
N VAL A 72 -0.82 -7.24 3.84
CA VAL A 72 0.44 -6.57 3.48
C VAL A 72 1.13 -7.26 2.31
N ALA A 73 1.26 -8.60 2.36
CA ALA A 73 1.85 -9.37 1.28
C ALA A 73 1.10 -9.17 -0.05
N ALA A 74 -0.23 -9.19 -0.03
CA ALA A 74 -1.06 -8.95 -1.22
C ALA A 74 -0.86 -7.53 -1.79
N ARG A 75 -0.81 -6.50 -0.93
CA ARG A 75 -0.56 -5.10 -1.35
C ARG A 75 0.80 -4.95 -2.01
N ARG A 76 1.85 -5.52 -1.42
CA ARG A 76 3.21 -5.46 -1.97
C ARG A 76 3.34 -6.19 -3.30
N ALA A 77 2.67 -7.34 -3.46
CA ALA A 77 2.60 -8.05 -4.73
C ALA A 77 1.93 -7.22 -5.83
N GLN A 78 0.83 -6.51 -5.51
CA GLN A 78 0.15 -5.61 -6.44
C GLN A 78 1.02 -4.42 -6.86
N GLN A 79 1.75 -3.82 -5.92
CA GLN A 79 2.68 -2.72 -6.19
C GLN A 79 3.84 -3.17 -7.09
N GLY A 80 4.42 -4.35 -6.83
CA GLY A 80 5.46 -4.94 -7.67
C GLY A 80 4.97 -5.24 -9.09
N GLY A 81 3.75 -5.76 -9.25
CA GLY A 81 3.15 -6.00 -10.57
C GLY A 81 2.88 -4.72 -11.36
N ALA A 82 2.47 -3.64 -10.67
CA ALA A 82 2.28 -2.33 -11.30
C ALA A 82 3.60 -1.74 -11.82
N MET A 83 4.70 -1.91 -11.08
CA MET A 83 6.04 -1.46 -11.51
C MET A 83 6.57 -2.24 -12.71
N MET A 84 6.17 -3.51 -12.90
CA MET A 84 6.59 -4.33 -14.05
C MET A 84 5.80 -4.05 -15.35
N THR A 85 4.65 -3.38 -15.25
CA THR A 85 3.76 -3.09 -16.39
C THR A 85 3.97 -1.68 -16.95
N GLN A 86 4.84 -0.88 -16.33
CA GLN A 86 5.25 0.44 -16.78
C GLN A 86 6.58 0.35 -17.54
#